data_AF-A0A3D2ER66-F1
#
_entry.id   AF-A0A3D2ER66-F1
#
_cell.length_a   1.000
_cell.length_b   1.000
_cell.length_c   1.000
_cell.angle_alpha   90.00
_cell.angle_beta   90.00
_cell.angle_gamma   90.00
#
_symmetry.space_group_name_H-M   'P 1'
#
loop_
_entity.id
_entity.type
_entity.pdbx_description
1 polymer ?
#
loop_
_entity_poly.entity_id
_entity_poly.type
_entity_poly.pdbx_seq_one_letter_code
_entity_poly.pdbx_strand_id
1 'polypeptide(L)' 'GIEMEALTAASVAALTVYDMIKAVQKDAVIDSIRLLEKTGGKSGTFKADEPRPVTDTITDPAAGP' A
#
# COMPACT_ATOMS: atom_id res chain seq x y z
N GLY A 1 -12.96 -8.26 -11.17
CA GLY A 1 -13.78 -7.84 -10.03
C GLY A 1 -13.74 -6.34 -10.05
N ILE A 2 -13.65 -5.70 -8.87
CA ILE A 2 -13.49 -4.25 -8.74
C ILE A 2 -12.16 -3.87 -8.06
N GLU A 3 -11.15 -4.73 -8.19
CA GLU A 3 -9.87 -4.59 -7.48
C GLU A 3 -9.17 -3.28 -7.85
N MET A 4 -9.24 -2.90 -9.13
CA MET A 4 -8.62 -1.68 -9.64
C MET A 4 -9.35 -0.43 -9.16
N GLU A 5 -10.66 -0.48 -9.02
CA GLU A 5 -11.49 0.60 -8.50
C GLU A 5 -11.17 0.86 -7.03
N ALA A 6 -11.00 -0.20 -6.23
CA ALA A 6 -10.59 -0.08 -4.84
C ALA A 6 -9.18 0.52 -4.70
N LEU A 7 -8.21 0.03 -5.47
CA LEU A 7 -6.82 0.52 -5.44
C LEU A 7 -6.72 1.96 -5.97
N THR A 8 -7.47 2.30 -7.00
CA THR A 8 -7.51 3.66 -7.56
C THR A 8 -8.13 4.63 -6.58
N ALA A 9 -9.25 4.27 -5.94
CA ALA A 9 -9.89 5.10 -4.92
C ALA A 9 -8.94 5.36 -3.73
N ALA A 10 -8.25 4.33 -3.24
CA ALA A 10 -7.25 4.48 -2.18
C ALA A 10 -6.09 5.40 -2.58
N SER A 11 -5.60 5.24 -3.81
CA SER A 11 -4.51 6.08 -4.35
C SER A 11 -4.91 7.54 -4.45
N VAL A 12 -6.10 7.84 -4.99
CA VAL A 12 -6.60 9.21 -5.12
C VAL A 12 -6.87 9.83 -3.76
N ALA A 13 -7.41 9.07 -2.80
CA ALA A 13 -7.59 9.54 -1.43
C ALA A 13 -6.24 9.90 -0.77
N ALA A 14 -5.23 9.03 -0.90
CA ALA A 14 -3.90 9.28 -0.36
C ALA A 14 -3.23 10.52 -1.01
N LEU A 15 -3.36 10.68 -2.34
CA LEU A 15 -2.88 11.87 -3.04
C LEU A 15 -3.61 13.15 -2.61
N THR A 16 -4.90 13.05 -2.30
CA THR A 16 -5.68 14.19 -1.76
C THR A 16 -5.17 14.59 -0.38
N VAL A 17 -4.85 13.62 0.49
CA VAL A 17 -4.25 13.90 1.80
C VAL A 17 -2.88 14.55 1.63
N TYR A 18 -2.05 14.02 0.74
CA TYR A 18 -0.76 14.63 0.42
C TYR A 18 -0.94 16.08 -0.04
N ASP A 19 -1.91 16.36 -0.90
CA ASP A 19 -2.21 17.71 -1.38
C ASP A 19 -2.54 18.68 -0.24
N MET A 20 -3.25 18.23 0.80
CA MET A 20 -3.58 19.06 1.96
C MET A 20 -2.39 19.33 2.88
N ILE A 21 -1.43 18.39 3.01
CA ILE A 21 -0.31 18.49 3.96
C ILE A 21 1.01 18.96 3.33
N LYS A 22 1.12 18.98 1.99
CA LYS A 22 2.36 19.28 1.24
C LYS A 22 3.01 20.62 1.58
N ALA A 23 2.24 21.57 2.14
CA ALA A 23 2.76 22.86 2.57
C ALA A 23 3.55 22.77 3.88
N VAL A 24 3.21 21.81 4.74
CA VAL A 24 3.82 21.61 6.08
C VAL A 24 4.90 20.54 6.01
N GLN A 25 4.63 19.43 5.30
CA GLN A 25 5.53 18.29 5.20
C GLN A 25 5.69 17.86 3.74
N LYS A 26 6.91 18.04 3.21
CA LYS A 26 7.24 17.77 1.79
C LYS A 26 7.88 16.40 1.55
N ASP A 27 8.32 15.75 2.62
CA ASP A 27 8.95 14.43 2.62
C ASP A 27 7.96 13.31 2.94
N ALA A 28 6.66 13.62 2.97
CA ALA A 28 5.62 12.61 3.19
C ALA A 28 5.64 11.57 2.05
N VAL A 29 5.61 10.29 2.41
CA VAL A 29 5.62 9.17 1.47
C VAL A 29 4.27 8.45 1.55
N ILE A 30 3.65 8.23 0.40
CA ILE A 30 2.50 7.31 0.29
C ILE A 30 3.07 5.92 0.01
N ASP A 31 2.88 4.98 0.92
CA ASP A 31 3.35 3.59 0.79
C ASP A 31 2.21 2.57 0.95
N SER A 32 2.55 1.28 0.83
CA SER A 32 1.69 0.15 1.23
C SER A 32 0.29 0.09 0.60
N ILE A 33 0.09 0.69 -0.57
CA ILE A 33 -1.16 0.54 -1.34
C ILE A 33 -1.25 -0.91 -1.85
N ARG A 34 -2.14 -1.70 -1.26
CA ARG A 34 -2.35 -3.11 -1.63
C ARG A 34 -3.80 -3.55 -1.40
N LEU A 35 -4.20 -4.59 -2.11
CA LEU A 35 -5.50 -5.23 -1.92
C LEU A 35 -5.46 -6.11 -0.67
N LEU A 36 -6.34 -5.86 0.30
CA LEU A 36 -6.40 -6.61 1.56
C LEU A 36 -7.32 -7.83 1.48
N GLU A 37 -8.48 -7.65 0.89
CA GLU A 37 -9.48 -8.69 0.73
C GLU A 37 -10.22 -8.48 -0.59
N LYS A 38 -10.55 -9.59 -1.24
CA LYS A 38 -11.51 -9.61 -2.34
C LYS A 38 -12.36 -10.85 -2.18
N THR A 39 -13.66 -10.69 -2.31
CA THR A 39 -14.61 -11.80 -2.37
C THR A 39 -15.28 -11.87 -3.74
N GLY A 40 -15.57 -13.07 -4.21
CA GLY A 40 -16.34 -13.30 -5.44
C GLY A 40 -15.54 -13.40 -6.74
N GLY A 41 -16.23 -13.82 -7.80
CA GLY A 41 -15.65 -14.19 -9.09
C GLY A 41 -15.11 -15.63 -9.12
N LYS A 42 -14.62 -16.05 -10.29
CA LYS A 42 -14.12 -17.42 -10.54
C LYS A 42 -12.93 -17.79 -9.63
N SER A 43 -12.19 -16.79 -9.14
CA SER A 43 -11.00 -16.95 -8.30
C SER A 43 -11.29 -17.14 -6.81
N GLY A 44 -12.54 -17.02 -6.36
CA GLY A 44 -12.91 -17.16 -4.94
C GLY A 44 -12.47 -15.98 -4.06
N THR A 45 -12.33 -16.25 -2.76
CA THR A 45 -11.93 -15.25 -1.75
C THR A 45 -10.42 -15.16 -1.66
N PHE A 46 -9.88 -13.96 -1.83
CA PHE A 46 -8.49 -13.62 -1.57
C PHE A 46 -8.41 -12.82 -0.26
N LYS A 47 -7.47 -13.19 0.61
CA LYS A 47 -7.07 -12.41 1.77
C LYS A 47 -5.56 -12.28 1.76
N ALA A 48 -5.10 -11.04 1.93
CA ALA A 48 -3.70 -10.71 2.05
C ALA A 48 -3.17 -11.15 3.41
N ASP A 49 -2.00 -11.78 3.41
CA ASP A 49 -1.22 -11.99 4.64
C ASP A 49 -0.70 -10.66 5.19
N GLU A 50 -0.29 -10.69 6.47
CA GLU A 50 0.30 -9.55 7.17
C GLU A 50 1.40 -8.90 6.31
N PRO A 51 1.42 -7.56 6.20
CA PRO A 51 2.46 -6.89 5.43
C PRO A 51 3.83 -7.34 5.94
N ARG A 52 4.67 -7.86 5.04
CA ARG A 52 6.05 -8.17 5.37
C ARG A 52 6.68 -6.88 5.91
N PRO A 53 7.32 -6.89 7.09
CA PRO A 53 7.98 -5.70 7.60
C PRO A 53 8.93 -5.17 6.53
N VAL A 54 8.84 -3.88 6.23
CA VAL A 54 9.83 -3.18 5.41
C VAL A 54 11.12 -3.23 6.21
N THR A 55 11.95 -4.23 5.97
CA THR A 55 13.34 -4.21 6.41
C THR A 55 14.04 -3.18 5.54
N ASP A 56 14.34 -2.01 6.11
CA ASP A 56 15.34 -1.12 5.53
C ASP A 56 16.60 -1.95 5.31
N THR A 57 16.96 -2.20 4.04
CA THR A 57 18.17 -2.97 3.68
C THR A 57 19.47 -2.29 4.13
N ILE A 58 19.37 -1.10 4.73
CA ILE A 58 20.48 -0.35 5.32
C ILE A 58 20.75 -0.78 6.78
N THR A 59 19.81 -1.44 7.47
CA THR A 59 19.93 -1.81 8.90
C THR A 59 19.82 -3.31 9.20
N ASP A 60 19.67 -4.19 8.19
CA ASP A 60 19.58 -5.64 8.39
C ASP A 60 20.93 -6.37 8.13
N PRO A 61 21.66 -6.84 9.17
CA PRO A 61 22.88 -7.63 9.00
C PRO A 61 22.62 -9.08 8.54
N ALA A 62 21.35 -9.52 8.43
CA ALA A 62 20.98 -10.84 7.93
C ALA A 62 20.56 -10.85 6.45
N ALA A 63 20.48 -9.68 5.80
CA ALA A 63 20.39 -9.59 4.35
C ALA A 63 21.76 -9.91 3.75
N GLY A 64 21.99 -11.19 3.45
CA GLY A 64 23.16 -11.63 2.68
C GLY A 64 23.27 -10.90 1.32
N PRO A 65 24.44 -10.97 0.66
CA PRO A 65 24.73 -10.19 -0.55
C PRO A 65 23.79 -10.47 -1.71
#